data_AF-B0EGP4-F1
#
_entry.id   AF-B0EGP4-F1
#
_cell.length_a   1.000
_cell.length_b   1.000
_cell.length_c   1.000
_cell.angle_alpha   90.00
_cell.angle_beta   90.00
_cell.angle_gamma   90.00
#
_symmetry.space_group_name_H-M   'P 1'
#
loop_
_entity.id
_entity.type
_entity.pdbx_description
1 polymer ?
#
loop_
_entity_poly.entity_id
_entity_poly.type
_entity_poly.pdbx_seq_one_letter_code
_entity_poly.pdbx_strand_id
1 'polypeptide(L)'
;MLHMIHIYKEKKEEEEKIIRIIFKKVKGSCKVYKKYCKFIMRNNREEENKNTISKAKTTLDKKKMISLEIHIARLEYKYGSVDKGRSMFEDILTNNPKRHDVWNIYIDMEKEVGEVGVIRRIFERIVKQKLNTKTMKTFLTKYLEFEIKYGDESKQEHVRDIAKSFVSRK
;
A
#
# COMPACT_ATOMS: atom_id res chain seq x y z
N MET A 1 33.51 -8.63 -15.80
CA MET A 1 32.68 -7.79 -14.90
C MET A 1 32.34 -6.43 -15.51
N LEU A 2 33.29 -5.65 -16.05
CA LEU A 2 33.02 -4.32 -16.64
C LEU A 2 32.03 -4.31 -17.82
N HIS A 3 32.11 -5.31 -18.72
CA HIS A 3 31.19 -5.44 -19.85
C HIS A 3 29.72 -5.63 -19.43
N MET A 4 29.48 -6.41 -18.35
CA MET A 4 28.14 -6.60 -17.81
C MET A 4 27.57 -5.30 -17.23
N ILE A 5 28.39 -4.54 -16.48
CA ILE A 5 27.99 -3.23 -15.94
C ILE A 5 27.59 -2.28 -17.07
N HIS A 6 28.34 -2.29 -18.18
CA HIS A 6 28.03 -1.47 -19.35
C HIS A 6 26.69 -1.86 -19.99
N ILE A 7 26.45 -3.15 -20.26
CA ILE A 7 25.17 -3.65 -20.79
C ILE A 7 24.00 -3.29 -19.87
N TYR A 8 24.17 -3.40 -18.55
CA TYR A 8 23.13 -3.02 -17.60
C TYR A 8 22.84 -1.51 -17.60
N LYS A 9 23.88 -0.68 -17.79
CA LYS A 9 23.74 0.77 -17.88
C LYS A 9 23.00 1.19 -19.15
N GLU A 10 23.36 0.63 -20.30
CA GLU A 10 22.69 0.91 -21.59
C GLU A 10 21.21 0.57 -21.55
N LYS A 11 20.86 -0.64 -21.06
CA LYS A 11 19.45 -1.06 -20.90
C LYS A 11 18.65 -0.13 -19.99
N LYS A 12 19.29 0.41 -18.96
CA LYS A 12 18.66 1.36 -18.03
C LYS A 12 18.39 2.72 -18.68
N GLU A 13 19.31 3.19 -19.51
CA GLU A 13 19.17 4.45 -20.26
C GLU A 13 18.07 4.34 -21.34
N GLU A 14 17.98 3.20 -22.03
CA GLU A 14 16.89 2.90 -22.96
C GLU A 14 15.52 2.85 -22.26
N GLU A 15 15.44 2.15 -21.12
CA GLU A 15 14.22 2.10 -20.30
C GLU A 15 13.77 3.50 -19.90
N GLU A 16 14.69 4.35 -19.46
CA GLU A 16 14.42 5.75 -19.09
C GLU A 16 13.85 6.54 -20.27
N LYS A 17 14.51 6.43 -21.44
CA LYS A 17 14.11 7.15 -22.65
C LYS A 17 12.69 6.76 -23.06
N ILE A 18 12.38 5.47 -23.08
CA ILE A 18 11.05 4.94 -23.42
C ILE A 18 9.99 5.46 -22.43
N ILE A 19 10.26 5.37 -21.12
CA ILE A 19 9.30 5.80 -20.10
C ILE A 19 9.05 7.32 -20.19
N ARG A 20 10.09 8.14 -20.39
CA ARG A 20 9.95 9.59 -20.57
C ARG A 20 9.12 9.93 -21.82
N ILE A 21 9.32 9.20 -22.92
CA ILE A 21 8.52 9.39 -24.15
C ILE A 21 7.04 9.05 -23.88
N ILE A 22 6.77 7.90 -23.26
CA ILE A 22 5.40 7.48 -22.93
C ILE A 22 4.74 8.49 -21.97
N PHE A 23 5.47 8.96 -20.96
CA PHE A 23 4.97 9.95 -20.00
C PHE A 23 4.62 11.29 -20.65
N LYS A 24 5.43 11.74 -21.62
CA LYS A 24 5.15 12.96 -22.40
C LYS A 24 3.95 12.80 -23.35
N LYS A 25 3.84 11.65 -24.02
CA LYS A 25 2.79 11.38 -25.01
C LYS A 25 1.43 11.05 -24.39
N VAL A 26 1.42 10.27 -23.31
CA VAL A 26 0.19 9.72 -22.70
C VAL A 26 -0.07 10.41 -21.36
N LYS A 27 -0.65 11.61 -21.44
CA LYS A 27 -1.01 12.41 -20.27
C LYS A 27 -2.26 11.83 -19.58
N GLY A 28 -2.34 11.95 -18.25
CA GLY A 28 -3.53 11.54 -17.48
C GLY A 28 -3.76 10.03 -17.33
N SER A 29 -2.82 9.18 -17.79
CA SER A 29 -2.93 7.73 -17.61
C SER A 29 -2.32 7.28 -16.27
N CYS A 30 -3.17 6.81 -15.36
CA CYS A 30 -2.73 6.27 -14.06
C CYS A 30 -1.69 5.14 -14.21
N LYS A 31 -1.80 4.29 -15.24
CA LYS A 31 -0.83 3.22 -15.52
C LYS A 31 0.57 3.78 -15.85
N VAL A 32 0.60 4.86 -16.62
CA VAL A 32 1.85 5.54 -17.02
C VAL A 32 2.50 6.20 -15.81
N TYR A 33 1.72 6.89 -14.97
CA TYR A 33 2.20 7.43 -13.70
C TYR A 33 2.78 6.35 -12.79
N LYS A 34 2.09 5.22 -12.60
CA LYS A 34 2.61 4.10 -11.79
C LYS A 34 3.95 3.59 -12.30
N LYS A 35 4.07 3.37 -13.62
CA LYS A 35 5.33 2.91 -14.23
C LYS A 35 6.45 3.94 -14.05
N TYR A 36 6.15 5.23 -14.20
CA TYR A 36 7.14 6.29 -14.03
C TYR A 36 7.58 6.47 -12.57
N CYS A 37 6.65 6.51 -11.61
CA CYS A 37 6.97 6.54 -10.17
C CYS A 37 7.84 5.34 -9.76
N LYS A 38 7.50 4.13 -10.22
CA LYS A 38 8.32 2.93 -9.97
C LYS A 38 9.74 3.08 -10.50
N PHE A 39 9.90 3.60 -11.71
CA PHE A 39 11.22 3.85 -12.29
C PHE A 39 12.00 4.89 -11.47
N ILE A 40 11.39 6.02 -11.14
CA ILE A 40 12.03 7.10 -10.38
C ILE A 40 12.47 6.62 -8.99
N MET A 41 11.59 5.92 -8.25
CA MET A 41 11.88 5.44 -6.91
C MET A 41 12.97 4.36 -6.89
N ARG A 42 12.98 3.45 -7.87
CA ARG A 42 14.09 2.48 -8.03
C ARG A 42 15.45 3.17 -8.24
N ASN A 43 15.43 4.40 -8.74
CA ASN A 43 16.63 5.19 -9.03
C ASN A 43 16.93 6.27 -7.98
N ASN A 44 16.25 6.25 -6.82
CA ASN A 44 16.44 7.20 -5.72
C ASN A 44 16.28 8.68 -6.10
N ARG A 45 15.41 8.97 -7.08
CA ARG A 45 15.16 10.35 -7.57
C ARG A 45 13.95 10.98 -6.86
N GLU A 46 14.05 11.23 -5.56
CA GLU A 46 12.90 11.66 -4.73
C GLU A 46 12.23 12.96 -5.22
N GLU A 47 13.01 13.97 -5.61
CA GLU A 47 12.48 15.25 -6.09
C GLU A 47 11.69 15.10 -7.41
N GLU A 48 12.15 14.26 -8.33
CA GLU A 48 11.39 13.92 -9.54
C GLU A 48 10.08 13.19 -9.18
N ASN A 49 10.09 12.36 -8.14
CA ASN A 49 8.88 11.66 -7.67
C ASN A 49 7.85 12.64 -7.13
N LYS A 50 8.27 13.58 -6.26
CA LYS A 50 7.39 14.62 -5.70
C LYS A 50 6.77 15.48 -6.81
N ASN A 51 7.57 15.91 -7.78
CA ASN A 51 7.10 16.67 -8.93
C ASN A 51 6.10 15.88 -9.79
N THR A 52 6.34 14.58 -9.96
CA THR A 52 5.44 13.68 -10.69
C THR A 52 4.10 13.52 -9.97
N ILE A 53 4.12 13.36 -8.64
CA ILE A 53 2.93 13.26 -7.81
C ILE A 53 2.11 14.56 -7.87
N SER A 54 2.76 15.72 -7.77
CA SER A 54 2.10 17.02 -7.91
C SER A 54 1.38 17.16 -9.26
N LYS A 55 2.05 16.77 -10.36
CA LYS A 55 1.43 16.73 -11.70
C LYS A 55 0.29 15.70 -11.79
N ALA A 56 0.41 14.56 -11.10
CA ALA A 56 -0.66 13.57 -11.07
C ALA A 56 -1.92 14.10 -10.39
N LYS A 57 -1.77 14.88 -9.30
CA LYS A 57 -2.91 15.52 -8.60
C LYS A 57 -3.71 16.47 -9.48
N THR A 58 -3.06 17.18 -10.41
CA THR A 58 -3.74 18.11 -11.31
C THR A 58 -4.32 17.44 -12.56
N THR A 59 -3.86 16.24 -12.92
CA THR A 59 -4.24 15.55 -14.17
C THR A 59 -5.12 14.33 -13.99
N LEU A 60 -5.12 13.69 -12.81
CA LEU A 60 -5.90 12.49 -12.52
C LEU A 60 -7.16 12.84 -11.73
N ASP A 61 -8.23 12.09 -11.98
CA ASP A 61 -9.40 12.09 -11.10
C ASP A 61 -9.07 11.50 -9.71
N LYS A 62 -9.93 11.79 -8.73
CA LYS A 62 -9.74 11.36 -7.33
C LYS A 62 -9.56 9.84 -7.18
N LYS A 63 -10.30 9.02 -7.95
CA LYS A 63 -10.22 7.55 -7.84
C LYS A 63 -8.88 7.03 -8.36
N LYS A 64 -8.42 7.55 -9.50
CA LYS A 64 -7.11 7.22 -10.07
C LYS A 64 -5.97 7.75 -9.21
N MET A 65 -6.14 8.90 -8.58
CA MET A 65 -5.16 9.46 -7.65
C MET A 65 -4.98 8.54 -6.44
N ILE A 66 -6.05 8.11 -5.77
CA ILE A 66 -5.97 7.15 -4.66
C ILE A 66 -5.28 5.85 -5.12
N SER A 67 -5.60 5.36 -6.32
CA SER A 67 -4.94 4.17 -6.88
C SER A 67 -3.44 4.35 -7.12
N LEU A 68 -3.00 5.57 -7.45
CA LEU A 68 -1.60 5.93 -7.59
C LEU A 68 -0.93 6.06 -6.21
N GLU A 69 -1.57 6.69 -5.23
CA GLU A 69 -1.06 6.83 -3.86
C GLU A 69 -0.84 5.48 -3.20
N ILE A 70 -1.79 4.55 -3.32
CA ILE A 70 -1.62 3.16 -2.86
C ILE A 70 -0.41 2.51 -3.54
N HIS A 71 -0.21 2.76 -4.84
CA HIS A 71 0.93 2.20 -5.56
C HIS A 71 2.25 2.77 -5.06
N ILE A 72 2.32 4.08 -4.82
CA ILE A 72 3.52 4.75 -4.30
C ILE A 72 3.80 4.29 -2.87
N ALA A 73 2.79 4.17 -2.02
CA ALA A 73 2.95 3.63 -0.66
C ALA A 73 3.62 2.24 -0.71
N ARG A 74 3.17 1.33 -1.58
CA ARG A 74 3.83 0.02 -1.77
C ARG A 74 5.28 0.13 -2.27
N LEU A 75 5.59 1.15 -3.07
CA LEU A 75 6.95 1.39 -3.54
C LEU A 75 7.85 1.94 -2.43
N GLU A 76 7.33 2.73 -1.48
CA GLU A 76 8.08 3.21 -0.32
C GLU A 76 8.57 2.05 0.56
N TYR A 77 7.73 1.03 0.79
CA TYR A 77 8.17 -0.20 1.49
C TYR A 77 9.31 -0.93 0.76
N LYS A 78 9.37 -0.82 -0.57
CA LYS A 78 10.31 -1.59 -1.40
C LYS A 78 11.62 -0.88 -1.69
N TYR A 79 11.56 0.42 -1.95
CA TYR A 79 12.71 1.22 -2.42
C TYR A 79 13.00 2.44 -1.55
N GLY A 80 12.10 2.80 -0.64
CA GLY A 80 12.19 3.99 0.19
C GLY A 80 12.21 3.62 1.67
N SER A 81 11.40 4.34 2.45
CA SER A 81 11.26 4.09 3.90
C SER A 81 9.91 3.46 4.22
N VAL A 82 9.93 2.41 5.03
CA VAL A 82 8.72 1.77 5.57
C VAL A 82 7.86 2.80 6.31
N ASP A 83 8.45 3.75 7.04
CA ASP A 83 7.70 4.76 7.79
C ASP A 83 7.01 5.79 6.88
N LYS A 84 7.64 6.14 5.74
CA LYS A 84 6.97 6.93 4.69
C LYS A 84 5.79 6.13 4.11
N GLY A 85 5.99 4.85 3.83
CA GLY A 85 4.93 3.95 3.36
C GLY A 85 3.75 3.85 4.33
N ARG A 86 4.02 3.68 5.63
CA ARG A 86 3.02 3.68 6.71
C ARG A 86 2.25 5.00 6.72
N SER A 87 2.95 6.13 6.75
CA SER A 87 2.34 7.46 6.76
C SER A 87 1.39 7.65 5.57
N MET A 88 1.78 7.21 4.38
CA MET A 88 0.91 7.27 3.20
C MET A 88 -0.34 6.39 3.34
N PHE A 89 -0.22 5.15 3.87
CA PHE A 89 -1.40 4.32 4.12
C PHE A 89 -2.33 4.94 5.16
N GLU A 90 -1.78 5.51 6.23
CA GLU A 90 -2.54 6.22 7.27
C GLU A 90 -3.29 7.43 6.70
N ASP A 91 -2.64 8.22 5.85
CA ASP A 91 -3.28 9.37 5.18
C ASP A 91 -4.43 8.92 4.27
N ILE A 92 -4.22 7.84 3.49
CA ILE A 92 -5.26 7.29 2.60
C ILE A 92 -6.46 6.80 3.43
N LEU A 93 -6.20 6.09 4.53
CA LEU A 93 -7.23 5.48 5.38
C LEU A 93 -7.94 6.49 6.28
N THR A 94 -7.27 7.58 6.67
CA THR A 94 -7.90 8.72 7.35
C THR A 94 -8.97 9.36 6.47
N ASN A 95 -8.66 9.54 5.17
CA ASN A 95 -9.60 10.10 4.21
C ASN A 95 -10.63 9.08 3.70
N ASN A 96 -10.32 7.77 3.76
CA ASN A 96 -11.13 6.71 3.16
C ASN A 96 -11.27 5.47 4.07
N PRO A 97 -11.80 5.62 5.30
CA PRO A 97 -11.75 4.55 6.32
C PRO A 97 -12.51 3.27 5.95
N LYS A 98 -13.49 3.37 5.03
CA LYS A 98 -14.29 2.23 4.56
C LYS A 98 -13.65 1.43 3.42
N ARG A 99 -12.47 1.83 2.93
CA ARG A 99 -11.75 1.17 1.83
C ARG A 99 -11.01 -0.08 2.32
N HIS A 100 -11.76 -1.17 2.47
CA HIS A 100 -11.25 -2.48 2.88
C HIS A 100 -10.15 -3.04 1.98
N ASP A 101 -10.12 -2.68 0.69
CA ASP A 101 -9.03 -3.03 -0.22
C ASP A 101 -7.69 -2.42 0.24
N VAL A 102 -7.72 -1.17 0.73
CA VAL A 102 -6.52 -0.50 1.26
C VAL A 102 -6.05 -1.13 2.56
N TRP A 103 -6.98 -1.43 3.48
CA TRP A 103 -6.66 -2.15 4.71
C TRP A 103 -5.98 -3.50 4.45
N ASN A 104 -6.48 -4.28 3.48
CA ASN A 104 -5.86 -5.56 3.12
C ASN A 104 -4.45 -5.36 2.59
N ILE A 105 -4.25 -4.42 1.65
CA ILE A 105 -2.92 -4.13 1.11
C ILE A 105 -1.98 -3.69 2.24
N TYR A 106 -2.43 -2.84 3.17
CA TYR A 106 -1.60 -2.36 4.27
C TYR A 106 -1.15 -3.49 5.20
N ILE A 107 -2.07 -4.39 5.57
CA ILE A 107 -1.74 -5.61 6.33
C ILE A 107 -0.71 -6.46 5.59
N ASP A 108 -0.90 -6.67 4.28
CA ASP A 108 0.02 -7.47 3.48
C ASP A 108 1.42 -6.83 3.45
N MET A 109 1.51 -5.50 3.33
CA MET A 109 2.80 -4.81 3.39
C MET A 109 3.47 -4.96 4.77
N GLU A 110 2.74 -4.84 5.87
CA GLU A 110 3.31 -5.02 7.22
C GLU A 110 3.71 -6.48 7.52
N LYS A 111 3.03 -7.46 6.91
CA LYS A 111 3.43 -8.88 6.99
C LYS A 111 4.81 -9.11 6.37
N GLU A 112 5.12 -8.44 5.26
CA GLU A 112 6.45 -8.50 4.64
C GLU A 112 7.53 -7.84 5.52
N VAL A 113 7.17 -6.82 6.30
CA VAL A 113 8.09 -6.20 7.27
C VAL A 113 8.31 -7.10 8.50
N GLY A 114 7.29 -7.87 8.89
CA GLY A 114 7.39 -8.85 9.99
C GLY A 114 7.07 -8.30 11.39
N GLU A 115 6.63 -7.03 11.48
CA GLU A 115 6.33 -6.37 12.75
C GLU A 115 4.94 -6.76 13.27
N VAL A 116 4.87 -7.88 14.01
CA VAL A 116 3.63 -8.45 14.57
C VAL A 116 2.83 -7.42 15.37
N GLY A 117 3.49 -6.58 16.16
CA GLY A 117 2.84 -5.56 16.96
C GLY A 117 2.10 -4.51 16.12
N VAL A 118 2.64 -4.14 14.95
CA VAL A 118 2.00 -3.19 14.03
C VAL A 118 0.77 -3.82 13.39
N ILE A 119 0.90 -5.06 12.89
CA ILE A 119 -0.21 -5.79 12.26
C ILE A 119 -1.39 -5.94 13.23
N ARG A 120 -1.12 -6.27 14.50
CA ARG A 120 -2.14 -6.36 15.55
C ARG A 120 -2.86 -5.04 15.75
N ARG A 121 -2.13 -3.92 15.85
CA ARG A 121 -2.74 -2.58 15.96
C ARG A 121 -3.62 -2.23 14.76
N ILE A 122 -3.25 -2.68 13.56
CA ILE A 122 -4.08 -2.49 12.36
C ILE A 122 -5.40 -3.26 12.49
N PHE A 123 -5.36 -4.52 12.89
CA PHE A 123 -6.59 -5.30 13.13
C PHE A 123 -7.49 -4.68 14.19
N GLU A 124 -6.92 -4.24 15.32
CA GLU A 124 -7.65 -3.54 16.39
C GLU A 124 -8.33 -2.25 15.92
N ARG A 125 -7.75 -1.57 14.94
CA ARG A 125 -8.36 -0.38 14.33
C ARG A 125 -9.46 -0.76 13.35
N ILE A 126 -9.28 -1.82 12.58
CA ILE A 126 -10.27 -2.33 11.62
C ILE A 126 -11.54 -2.75 12.34
N VAL A 127 -11.46 -3.47 13.46
CA VAL A 127 -12.66 -3.91 14.21
C VAL A 127 -13.46 -2.74 14.79
N LYS A 128 -12.86 -1.56 14.94
CA LYS A 128 -13.55 -0.33 15.36
C LYS A 128 -14.22 0.41 14.19
N GLN A 129 -13.95 0.02 12.94
CA GLN A 129 -14.54 0.65 11.76
C GLN A 129 -15.98 0.17 11.51
N LYS A 130 -16.82 1.08 10.98
CA LYS A 130 -18.18 0.78 10.52
C LYS A 130 -18.17 0.15 9.12
N LEU A 131 -17.59 -1.04 8.99
CA LEU A 131 -17.59 -1.83 7.75
C LEU A 131 -18.88 -2.66 7.63
N ASN A 132 -19.21 -3.09 6.41
CA ASN A 132 -20.33 -4.01 6.20
C ASN A 132 -20.02 -5.38 6.85
N THR A 133 -21.07 -6.12 7.20
CA THR A 133 -20.96 -7.40 7.92
C THR A 133 -20.11 -8.44 7.19
N LYS A 134 -20.23 -8.55 5.87
CA LYS A 134 -19.46 -9.52 5.07
C LYS A 134 -17.97 -9.24 5.16
N THR A 135 -17.58 -7.98 4.95
CA THR A 135 -16.19 -7.52 5.03
C THR A 135 -15.65 -7.64 6.46
N MET A 136 -16.42 -7.26 7.48
CA MET A 136 -15.98 -7.38 8.88
C MET A 136 -15.74 -8.85 9.26
N LYS A 137 -16.62 -9.77 8.85
CA LYS A 137 -16.41 -11.22 9.05
C LYS A 137 -15.09 -11.68 8.43
N THR A 138 -14.79 -11.27 7.19
CA THR A 138 -13.50 -11.60 6.56
C THR A 138 -12.30 -11.08 7.35
N PHE A 139 -12.36 -9.86 7.89
CA PHE A 139 -11.28 -9.34 8.71
C PHE A 139 -11.14 -10.05 10.05
N LEU A 140 -12.26 -10.39 10.71
CA LEU A 140 -12.24 -11.14 11.98
C LEU A 140 -11.66 -12.56 11.78
N THR A 141 -12.01 -13.25 10.69
CA THR A 141 -11.39 -14.54 10.34
C THR A 141 -9.88 -14.40 10.17
N LYS A 142 -9.44 -13.41 9.38
CA LYS A 142 -8.00 -13.13 9.21
C LYS A 142 -7.31 -12.74 10.51
N TYR A 143 -7.99 -12.03 11.40
CA TYR A 143 -7.44 -11.61 12.67
C TYR A 143 -7.27 -12.81 13.61
N LEU A 144 -8.26 -13.70 13.66
CA LEU A 144 -8.16 -14.93 14.43
C LEU A 144 -7.05 -15.84 13.90
N GLU A 145 -6.95 -16.03 12.59
CA GLU A 145 -5.83 -16.77 11.96
C GLU A 145 -4.47 -16.16 12.32
N PHE A 146 -4.39 -14.83 12.37
CA PHE A 146 -3.19 -14.11 12.78
C PHE A 146 -2.83 -14.36 14.25
N GLU A 147 -3.79 -14.30 15.17
CA GLU A 147 -3.53 -14.57 16.60
C GLU A 147 -3.32 -16.06 16.91
N ILE A 148 -3.86 -16.97 16.09
CA ILE A 148 -3.49 -18.40 16.15
C ILE A 148 -2.01 -18.57 15.81
N LYS A 149 -1.51 -17.83 14.82
CA LYS A 149 -0.12 -17.97 14.35
C LYS A 149 0.90 -17.22 15.21
N TYR A 150 0.55 -16.04 15.73
CA TYR A 150 1.51 -15.13 16.39
C TYR A 150 1.06 -14.63 17.77
N GLY A 151 -0.06 -15.12 18.27
CA GLY A 151 -0.67 -14.72 19.53
C GLY A 151 -0.67 -15.83 20.57
N ASP A 152 -1.51 -15.65 21.58
CA ASP A 152 -1.78 -16.59 22.65
C ASP A 152 -3.29 -16.84 22.77
N GLU A 153 -3.69 -17.76 23.63
CA GLU A 153 -5.09 -18.14 23.81
C GLU A 153 -5.97 -16.97 24.27
N SER A 154 -5.44 -16.07 25.10
CA SER A 154 -6.16 -14.88 25.56
C SER A 154 -6.46 -13.92 24.41
N LYS A 155 -5.49 -13.68 23.52
CA LYS A 155 -5.68 -12.86 22.32
C LYS A 155 -6.67 -13.50 21.35
N GLN A 156 -6.63 -14.82 21.19
CA GLN A 156 -7.60 -15.53 20.36
C GLN A 156 -9.02 -15.38 20.91
N GLU A 157 -9.21 -15.54 22.22
CA GLU A 157 -10.52 -15.38 22.84
C GLU A 157 -11.02 -13.94 22.72
N HIS A 158 -10.14 -12.95 22.86
CA HIS A 158 -10.48 -11.55 22.60
C HIS A 158 -11.09 -11.35 21.20
N VAL A 159 -10.48 -11.93 20.15
CA VAL A 159 -11.02 -11.86 18.78
C VAL A 159 -12.36 -12.58 18.66
N ARG A 160 -12.54 -13.73 19.32
CA ARG A 160 -13.81 -14.46 19.35
C ARG A 160 -14.91 -13.65 20.03
N ASP A 161 -14.62 -12.98 21.13
CA ASP A 161 -15.59 -12.14 21.84
C ASP A 161 -16.01 -10.93 21.02
N ILE A 162 -15.05 -10.29 20.33
CA ILE A 162 -15.36 -9.26 19.35
C ILE A 162 -16.31 -9.83 18.29
N ALA A 163 -16.00 -10.99 17.71
CA ALA A 163 -16.84 -11.61 16.69
C ALA A 163 -18.26 -11.95 17.20
N LYS A 164 -18.40 -12.50 18.42
CA LYS A 164 -19.70 -12.76 19.07
C LYS A 164 -20.51 -11.46 19.18
N SER A 165 -19.88 -10.37 19.64
CA SER A 165 -20.54 -9.06 19.79
C SER A 165 -21.02 -8.48 18.44
N PHE A 166 -20.33 -8.78 17.34
CA PHE A 166 -20.76 -8.35 16.00
C PHE A 166 -21.94 -9.14 15.45
N VAL A 167 -22.08 -10.41 15.85
CA VAL A 167 -23.22 -11.25 15.44
C VAL A 167 -24.48 -10.91 16.24
N SER A 168 -24.34 -10.57 17.53
CA SER A 168 -25.46 -10.22 18.41
C SER A 168 -26.02 -8.81 18.21
N ARG A 169 -25.28 -7.91 17.55
CA ARG A 169 -25.75 -6.55 17.18
C ARG A 169 -26.70 -6.53 15.98
N LYS A 170 -27.20 -7.69 15.56
CA LYS A 170 -28.10 -7.86 14.42
C LYS A 170 -29.52 -8.10 14.91
#